data_AF-A0A7T8H1K8-F1
#
_entry.id   AF-A0A7T8H1K8-F1
#
_cell.length_a   1.000
_cell.length_b   1.000
_cell.length_c   1.000
_cell.angle_alpha   90.00
_cell.angle_beta   90.00
_cell.angle_gamma   90.00
#
_symmetry.space_group_name_H-M   'P 1'
#
loop_
_entity.id
_entity.type
_entity.pdbx_description
1 polymer ?
#
loop_
_entity_poly.entity_id
_entity_poly.type
_entity_poly.pdbx_seq_one_letter_code
_entity_poly.pdbx_strand_id
1 'polypeptide(L)'
;STRDLNALTDLDTYAASKDMATDVEQKGNRQMAVPMVFRTKNPAAVMVLGVISSEGHVMPPHFFEPKQRVNRRCTWRSSTLWPLEEVHFQKDTAPAHKANTVQAWLKENVPHFWDPQTWPSNSPDLNPCDYYL
;
A
#
# COMPACT_ATOMS: atom_id res chain seq x y z
N SER A 1 -56.51 55.87 53.48
CA SER A 1 -57.21 54.66 53.93
C SER A 1 -56.86 53.54 52.96
N THR A 2 -56.09 52.56 53.44
CA THR A 2 -55.93 51.17 52.96
C THR A 2 -55.82 50.81 51.46
N ARG A 3 -54.77 49.99 51.19
CA ARG A 3 -54.73 48.82 50.28
C ARG A 3 -54.51 49.13 48.78
N ASP A 4 -53.63 48.48 48.02
CA ASP A 4 -53.09 47.11 48.11
C ASP A 4 -51.64 46.99 47.57
N LEU A 5 -50.80 46.35 48.37
CA LEU A 5 -49.60 45.64 47.96
C LEU A 5 -50.07 44.26 47.46
N ASN A 6 -50.03 43.97 46.16
CA ASN A 6 -50.08 42.60 45.58
C ASN A 6 -49.99 42.64 44.04
N ALA A 7 -48.81 42.95 43.48
CA ALA A 7 -48.59 42.83 42.02
C ALA A 7 -47.20 42.30 41.65
N LEU A 8 -46.52 41.59 42.57
CA LEU A 8 -45.14 41.14 42.39
C LEU A 8 -44.95 39.62 42.61
N THR A 9 -45.97 38.80 42.34
CA THR A 9 -45.86 37.33 42.53
C THR A 9 -46.14 36.48 41.31
N ASP A 10 -46.51 37.04 40.16
CA ASP A 10 -46.96 36.24 39.00
C ASP A 10 -45.96 36.15 37.83
N LEU A 11 -44.83 36.87 37.85
CA LEU A 11 -43.83 36.80 36.78
C LEU A 11 -42.68 35.82 37.07
N ASP A 12 -42.34 35.60 38.34
CA ASP A 12 -41.23 34.71 38.73
C ASP A 12 -41.61 33.22 38.65
N THR A 13 -42.90 32.88 38.75
CA THR A 13 -43.36 31.49 38.65
C THR A 13 -43.42 30.99 37.19
N TYR A 14 -43.61 31.89 36.22
CA TYR A 14 -43.63 31.55 34.78
C TYR A 14 -42.24 31.25 34.22
N ALA A 15 -41.19 31.86 34.79
CA ALA A 15 -39.81 31.61 34.38
C ALA A 15 -39.31 30.22 34.83
N ALA A 16 -39.67 29.79 36.05
CA ALA A 16 -39.18 28.53 36.62
C ALA A 16 -39.76 27.26 35.95
N SER A 17 -40.93 27.33 35.30
CA SER A 17 -41.52 26.16 34.61
C SER A 17 -40.90 25.87 33.25
N LYS A 18 -40.15 26.81 32.67
CA LYS A 18 -39.54 26.66 31.34
C LYS A 18 -38.17 26.01 31.36
N ASP A 19 -37.46 26.09 32.49
CA ASP A 19 -36.08 25.62 32.61
C ASP A 19 -35.96 24.13 33.00
N MET A 20 -37.06 23.47 33.40
CA MET A 20 -37.07 22.03 33.74
C MET A 20 -37.65 21.12 32.66
N ALA A 21 -38.00 21.67 31.49
CA ALA A 21 -38.67 20.93 30.42
C ALA A 21 -37.83 20.81 29.15
N THR A 22 -36.52 20.62 29.25
CA THR A 22 -35.67 20.17 28.13
C THR A 22 -34.47 19.38 28.64
N ASP A 23 -34.69 18.28 29.35
CA ASP A 23 -33.61 17.33 29.67
C ASP A 23 -34.03 15.87 29.49
N VAL A 24 -35.08 15.64 28.69
CA VAL A 24 -35.55 14.32 28.34
C VAL A 24 -35.73 14.25 26.84
N GLU A 25 -35.02 13.30 26.23
CA GLU A 25 -35.22 12.79 24.86
C GLU A 25 -34.28 13.31 23.76
N GLN A 26 -33.03 12.83 23.79
CA GLN A 26 -32.29 12.47 22.57
C GLN A 26 -31.59 11.11 22.73
N LYS A 27 -32.38 10.03 22.80
CA LYS A 27 -31.89 8.68 22.47
C LYS A 27 -31.91 8.52 20.94
N GLY A 28 -31.01 9.20 20.27
CA GLY A 28 -30.86 9.18 18.82
C GLY A 28 -29.59 8.44 18.39
N ASN A 29 -29.73 7.16 18.08
CA ASN A 29 -28.90 6.35 17.18
C ASN A 29 -27.42 6.81 17.00
N ARG A 30 -26.49 6.34 17.85
CA ARG A 30 -25.06 6.34 17.50
C ARG A 30 -24.82 5.30 16.42
N GLN A 31 -25.16 5.64 15.18
CA GLN A 31 -24.49 5.04 14.03
C GLN A 31 -23.01 5.38 14.23
N MET A 32 -22.17 4.37 14.52
CA MET A 32 -20.73 4.55 14.50
C MET A 32 -20.41 5.18 13.15
N ALA A 33 -19.98 6.44 13.14
CA ALA A 33 -19.56 7.10 11.92
C ALA A 33 -18.32 6.34 11.43
N VAL A 34 -18.52 5.37 10.54
CA VAL A 34 -17.44 4.66 9.90
C VAL A 34 -16.70 5.74 9.10
N PRO A 35 -15.43 6.04 9.42
CA PRO A 35 -14.70 7.06 8.68
C PRO A 35 -14.72 6.69 7.20
N MET A 36 -15.20 7.59 6.36
CA MET A 36 -15.14 7.39 4.92
C MET A 36 -13.67 7.41 4.51
N VAL A 37 -13.10 6.22 4.31
CA VAL A 37 -11.73 6.08 3.82
C VAL A 37 -11.75 6.40 2.34
N PHE A 38 -11.32 7.60 1.98
CA PHE A 38 -11.07 7.96 0.59
C PHE A 38 -9.94 7.08 0.04
N ARG A 39 -10.29 6.03 -0.69
CA ARG A 39 -9.36 5.27 -1.52
C ARG A 39 -9.35 5.90 -2.91
N THR A 40 -8.20 6.43 -3.32
CA THR A 40 -7.98 6.81 -4.72
C THR A 40 -8.12 5.55 -5.58
N LYS A 41 -8.87 5.62 -6.68
CA LYS A 41 -9.09 4.47 -7.58
C LYS A 41 -7.77 3.84 -8.08
N ASN A 42 -6.72 4.65 -8.18
CA ASN A 42 -5.37 4.24 -8.52
C ASN A 42 -4.40 4.76 -7.44
N PRO A 43 -4.08 3.97 -6.41
CA PRO A 43 -3.07 4.38 -5.42
C PRO A 43 -1.72 4.58 -6.12
N ALA A 44 -0.92 5.51 -5.60
CA ALA A 44 0.46 5.65 -6.07
C ALA A 44 1.22 4.35 -5.77
N ALA A 45 1.90 3.82 -6.77
CA ALA A 45 2.69 2.60 -6.67
C ALA A 45 4.12 2.86 -7.16
N VAL A 46 5.07 2.22 -6.50
CA VAL A 46 6.49 2.19 -6.88
C VAL A 46 6.88 0.74 -7.11
N MET A 47 7.68 0.50 -8.14
CA MET A 47 8.23 -0.84 -8.39
C MET A 47 9.53 -1.00 -7.60
N VAL A 48 9.74 -2.20 -7.08
CA VAL A 48 10.94 -2.55 -6.31
C VAL A 48 11.60 -3.75 -6.97
N LEU A 49 12.92 -3.70 -7.14
CA LEU A 49 13.72 -4.87 -7.47
C LEU A 49 14.36 -5.42 -6.19
N GLY A 50 14.08 -6.69 -5.90
CA GLY A 50 14.74 -7.48 -4.87
C GLY A 50 15.48 -8.65 -5.50
N VAL A 51 16.66 -8.97 -4.96
CA VAL A 51 17.44 -10.14 -5.34
C VAL A 51 17.88 -10.83 -4.05
N ILE A 52 17.66 -12.14 -3.98
CA ILE A 52 18.02 -12.97 -2.83
C ILE A 52 18.84 -14.17 -3.30
N SER A 53 19.67 -14.71 -2.42
CA SER A 53 20.46 -15.92 -2.64
C SER A 53 20.12 -16.99 -1.62
N SER A 54 20.35 -18.26 -1.99
CA SER A 54 20.29 -19.41 -1.08
C SER A 54 21.27 -19.30 0.09
N GLU A 55 22.34 -18.52 -0.04
CA GLU A 55 23.31 -18.26 1.03
C GLU A 55 22.81 -17.23 2.06
N GLY A 56 21.60 -16.70 1.90
CA GLY A 56 21.03 -15.68 2.79
C GLY A 56 21.43 -14.25 2.44
N HIS A 57 22.15 -14.05 1.34
CA HIS A 57 22.44 -12.74 0.80
C HIS A 57 21.18 -12.07 0.26
N VAL A 58 20.94 -10.83 0.69
CA VAL A 58 19.79 -10.01 0.26
C VAL A 58 20.31 -8.69 -0.28
N MET A 59 20.03 -8.42 -1.54
CA MET A 59 20.34 -7.13 -2.15
C MET A 59 19.48 -6.03 -1.49
N PRO A 60 20.06 -4.88 -1.13
CA PRO A 60 19.27 -3.72 -0.72
C PRO A 60 18.19 -3.41 -1.77
N PRO A 61 16.91 -3.25 -1.37
CA PRO A 61 15.83 -3.05 -2.32
C PRO A 61 16.08 -1.84 -3.21
N HIS A 62 16.03 -2.03 -4.53
CA HIS A 62 16.15 -0.93 -5.48
C HIS A 62 14.77 -0.42 -5.86
N PHE A 63 14.46 0.81 -5.45
CA PHE A 63 13.22 1.49 -5.79
C PHE A 63 13.38 2.22 -7.12
N PHE A 64 12.52 1.89 -8.08
CA PHE A 64 12.43 2.65 -9.33
C PHE A 64 11.69 3.98 -9.09
N GLU A 65 11.89 4.96 -9.96
CA GLU A 65 11.14 6.21 -9.83
C GLU A 65 9.63 5.97 -10.01
N PRO A 66 8.76 6.71 -9.31
CA PRO A 66 7.32 6.60 -9.48
C PRO A 66 6.92 6.73 -10.96
N LYS A 67 6.05 5.82 -11.43
CA LYS A 67 5.61 5.72 -12.85
C LYS A 67 6.70 5.28 -13.84
N GLN A 68 7.92 5.00 -13.40
CA GLN A 68 8.93 4.38 -14.24
C GLN A 68 8.50 2.94 -14.55
N ARG A 69 8.32 2.64 -15.84
CA ARG A 69 8.04 1.27 -16.28
C ARG A 69 9.34 0.52 -16.45
N VAL A 70 9.46 -0.63 -15.79
CA VAL A 70 10.54 -1.56 -16.09
C VAL A 70 10.33 -2.11 -17.50
N ASN A 71 11.22 -1.72 -18.41
CA ASN A 71 11.12 -2.03 -19.84
C ASN A 71 12.42 -2.70 -20.33
N ARG A 72 12.49 -3.01 -21.62
CA ARG A 72 13.67 -3.61 -22.29
C ARG A 72 15.02 -2.91 -22.03
N ARG A 73 15.00 -1.65 -21.62
CA ARG A 73 16.14 -0.76 -21.35
C ARG A 73 16.41 -0.60 -19.86
N CYS A 74 15.59 -1.17 -18.97
CA CYS A 74 15.98 -1.27 -17.58
C CYS A 74 17.24 -2.12 -17.50
N THR A 75 18.33 -1.43 -17.19
CA THR A 75 19.66 -1.98 -17.15
C THR A 75 19.78 -2.74 -15.85
N TRP A 76 19.93 -4.06 -15.96
CA TRP A 76 20.58 -4.83 -14.93
C TRP A 76 22.00 -4.26 -14.83
N ARG A 77 22.26 -3.43 -13.83
CA ARG A 77 23.62 -2.97 -13.61
C ARG A 77 24.36 -4.10 -12.93
N SER A 78 25.51 -4.49 -13.49
CA SER A 78 26.42 -5.46 -12.86
C SER A 78 26.75 -5.04 -11.42
N SER A 79 26.86 -3.73 -11.14
CA SER A 79 27.07 -3.20 -9.78
C SER A 79 25.95 -3.48 -8.78
N THR A 80 24.78 -3.92 -9.25
CA THR A 80 23.62 -4.27 -8.42
C THR A 80 23.58 -5.76 -8.12
N LEU A 81 24.29 -6.57 -8.92
CA LEU A 81 24.35 -8.01 -8.75
C LEU A 81 25.65 -8.39 -8.04
N TRP A 82 25.54 -9.31 -7.10
CA TRP A 82 26.63 -9.86 -6.32
C TRP A 82 27.48 -10.75 -7.26
N PRO A 83 28.70 -11.19 -6.88
CA PRO A 83 29.45 -12.12 -7.73
C PRO A 83 28.59 -13.35 -8.03
N LEU A 84 28.22 -13.55 -9.30
CA LEU A 84 27.32 -14.63 -9.73
C LEU A 84 28.09 -15.89 -10.18
N GLU A 85 29.37 -16.02 -9.80
CA GLU A 85 30.27 -17.03 -10.37
C GLU A 85 29.84 -18.46 -10.06
N GLU A 86 29.22 -18.72 -8.90
CA GLU A 86 28.78 -20.06 -8.49
C GLU A 86 27.26 -20.20 -8.30
N VAL A 87 26.47 -19.21 -8.73
CA VAL A 87 25.01 -19.21 -8.52
C VAL A 87 24.24 -19.18 -9.84
N HIS A 88 23.12 -19.89 -9.87
CA HIS A 88 22.18 -19.84 -10.98
C HIS A 88 21.23 -18.66 -10.81
N PHE A 89 21.31 -17.68 -11.72
CA PHE A 89 20.39 -16.56 -11.73
C PHE A 89 19.02 -16.98 -12.27
N GLN A 90 18.04 -16.99 -11.38
CA GLN A 90 16.63 -17.28 -11.67
C GLN A 90 15.83 -15.99 -11.79
N LYS A 91 14.94 -15.93 -12.79
CA LYS A 91 13.93 -14.86 -12.96
C LYS A 91 12.75 -15.37 -13.78
N ASP A 92 11.61 -14.69 -13.69
CA ASP A 92 10.44 -15.01 -14.51
C ASP A 92 10.62 -14.62 -16.01
N THR A 93 9.56 -14.87 -16.78
CA THR A 93 9.48 -14.57 -18.22
C THR A 93 8.67 -13.31 -18.54
N ALA A 94 8.55 -12.36 -17.59
CA ALA A 94 7.90 -11.09 -17.85
C ALA A 94 8.49 -10.39 -19.11
N PRO A 95 7.71 -9.60 -19.86
CA PRO A 95 8.15 -9.06 -21.16
C PRO A 95 9.48 -8.29 -21.11
N ALA A 96 9.75 -7.55 -20.03
CA ALA A 96 11.02 -6.85 -19.83
C ALA A 96 12.20 -7.82 -19.66
N HIS A 97 11.98 -8.94 -18.96
CA HIS A 97 12.98 -9.95 -18.66
C HIS A 97 13.27 -10.87 -19.85
N LYS A 98 12.31 -11.06 -20.75
CA LYS A 98 12.43 -11.83 -21.99
C LYS A 98 13.07 -11.04 -23.14
N ALA A 99 13.21 -9.73 -23.02
CA ALA A 99 13.73 -8.88 -24.10
C ALA A 99 15.13 -9.34 -24.57
N ASN A 100 15.35 -9.37 -25.88
CA ASN A 100 16.63 -9.82 -26.47
C ASN A 100 17.84 -9.04 -25.94
N THR A 101 17.68 -7.75 -25.67
CA THR A 101 18.72 -6.89 -25.09
C THR A 101 19.13 -7.35 -23.69
N VAL A 102 18.15 -7.72 -22.86
CA VAL A 102 18.39 -8.26 -21.52
C VAL A 102 19.03 -9.64 -21.60
N GLN A 103 18.53 -10.51 -22.49
CA GLN A 103 19.07 -11.84 -22.68
C GLN A 103 20.52 -11.83 -23.19
N ALA A 104 20.86 -10.92 -24.11
CA ALA A 104 22.23 -10.72 -24.57
C ALA A 104 23.15 -10.27 -23.43
N TRP A 105 22.70 -9.31 -22.62
CA TRP A 105 23.46 -8.85 -21.46
C TRP A 105 23.68 -9.97 -20.43
N LEU A 106 22.64 -10.76 -20.12
CA LEU A 106 22.75 -11.89 -19.20
C LEU A 106 23.75 -12.94 -19.71
N LYS A 107 23.74 -13.27 -21.00
CA LYS A 107 24.72 -14.20 -21.60
C LYS A 107 26.16 -13.74 -21.49
N GLU A 108 26.39 -12.43 -21.52
CA GLU A 108 27.73 -11.85 -21.46
C GLU A 108 28.23 -11.66 -20.02
N ASN A 109 27.32 -11.38 -19.07
CA ASN A 109 27.69 -10.94 -17.72
C ASN A 109 27.34 -11.94 -16.61
N VAL A 110 26.48 -12.92 -16.89
CA VAL A 110 25.98 -13.87 -15.91
C VAL A 110 26.29 -15.29 -16.39
N PRO A 111 27.31 -15.97 -15.82
CA PRO A 111 27.76 -17.27 -16.30
C PRO A 111 26.66 -18.33 -16.31
N HIS A 112 25.80 -18.30 -15.29
CA HIS A 112 24.74 -19.27 -15.08
C HIS A 112 23.41 -18.54 -14.86
N PHE A 113 22.52 -18.57 -15.84
CA PHE A 113 21.18 -18.02 -15.70
C PHE A 113 20.14 -18.91 -16.39
N TRP A 114 18.89 -18.82 -15.94
CA TRP A 114 17.78 -19.49 -16.61
C TRP A 114 17.26 -18.64 -17.77
N ASP A 115 17.41 -19.18 -18.97
CA ASP A 115 16.86 -18.58 -20.17
C ASP A 115 15.32 -18.70 -20.20
N PRO A 116 14.64 -17.96 -21.09
CA PRO A 116 13.18 -17.95 -21.13
C PRO A 116 12.51 -19.28 -21.51
N GLN A 117 13.22 -20.24 -22.10
CA GLN A 117 12.72 -21.58 -22.37
C GLN A 117 12.82 -22.50 -21.15
N THR A 118 13.75 -22.23 -20.22
CA THR A 118 13.92 -23.02 -19.00
C THR A 118 12.80 -22.76 -17.98
N TRP A 119 12.30 -21.51 -17.89
CA TRP A 119 11.24 -21.15 -16.94
C TRP A 119 9.83 -21.44 -17.47
N PRO A 120 8.99 -22.21 -16.76
CA PRO A 120 7.61 -22.46 -17.16
C PRO A 120 6.76 -21.18 -17.07
N SER A 121 5.84 -21.01 -18.02
CA SER A 121 4.97 -19.83 -18.06
C SER A 121 3.91 -19.88 -16.96
N ASN A 122 3.64 -18.73 -16.32
CA ASN A 122 2.64 -18.56 -15.26
C ASN A 122 2.85 -19.46 -14.02
N SER A 123 4.10 -19.65 -13.60
CA SER A 123 4.45 -20.45 -12.41
C SER A 123 5.00 -19.57 -11.28
N PRO A 124 4.16 -18.74 -10.62
CA PRO A 124 4.60 -17.95 -9.46
C PRO A 124 4.99 -18.85 -8.27
N ASP A 125 4.45 -20.06 -8.22
CA ASP A 125 4.74 -21.07 -7.20
C ASP A 125 6.20 -21.55 -7.22
N LEU A 126 6.89 -21.40 -8.36
CA LEU A 126 8.29 -21.76 -8.51
C LEU A 126 9.24 -20.59 -8.24
N ASN A 127 8.73 -19.37 -8.06
CA ASN A 127 9.56 -18.20 -7.80
C ASN A 127 9.64 -17.97 -6.28
N PRO A 128 10.81 -18.10 -5.65
CA PRO A 128 10.98 -17.82 -4.22
C PRO A 128 10.48 -16.43 -3.80
N CYS A 129 10.52 -15.45 -4.72
CA CYS A 129 10.03 -14.09 -4.48
C CYS A 129 8.50 -13.95 -4.61
N ASP A 130 7.80 -14.89 -5.26
CA ASP A 130 6.35 -14.81 -5.52
C ASP A 130 5.52 -15.92 -4.84
N TYR A 131 6.16 -16.97 -4.30
CA TYR A 131 5.48 -18.17 -3.77
C TYR A 131 4.46 -17.89 -2.65
N TYR A 132 4.63 -16.81 -1.88
CA TYR A 132 3.79 -16.46 -0.72
C TYR A 132 2.93 -15.20 -0.90
N LEU A 133 2.68 -14.75 -2.14
CA LEU A 133 1.85 -13.58 -2.42
C LEU A 133 0.33 -13.85 -2.35
#